data_AF-A0A453EPN5-F1
#
_entry.id   AF-A0A453EPN5-F1
#
_cell.length_a   1.000
_cell.length_b   1.000
_cell.length_c   1.000
_cell.angle_alpha   90.00
_cell.angle_beta   90.00
_cell.angle_gamma   90.00
#
_symmetry.space_group_name_H-M   'P 1'
#
loop_
_entity.id
_entity.type
_entity.pdbx_description
1 polymer ?
#
loop_
_entity_poly.entity_id
_entity_poly.type
_entity_poly.pdbx_seq_one_letter_code
_entity_poly.pdbx_strand_id
1 'polypeptide(L)'
;MPVVQYFKDIYNCNLQYTTWPCLQSGSDYRPVYLPMEACKLVEGQRYSKKLNYKQVTNILRATCQRPQQREQSIHEAPVFRCYFARQFHEWVPAQIARVFSATSMSSTSCNNMDGHYFFGSSDRPLRRR
;
A
#
# COMPACT_ATOMS: atom_id res chain seq x y z
N MET A 1 33.64 6.52 -27.61
CA MET A 1 34.11 5.64 -26.52
C MET A 1 32.94 4.76 -26.09
N PRO A 2 33.08 3.43 -26.02
CA PRO A 2 32.01 2.55 -25.58
C PRO A 2 31.72 2.73 -24.09
N VAL A 3 30.45 2.56 -23.70
CA VAL A 3 29.99 2.73 -22.32
C VAL A 3 30.81 1.85 -21.36
N VAL A 4 31.07 0.60 -21.74
CA VAL A 4 31.87 -0.35 -20.93
C VAL A 4 33.26 0.20 -20.60
N GLN A 5 33.94 0.79 -21.59
CA GLN A 5 35.29 1.31 -21.41
C GLN A 5 35.27 2.60 -20.58
N TYR A 6 34.27 3.47 -20.77
CA TYR A 6 34.08 4.64 -19.91
C TYR A 6 33.89 4.27 -18.43
N PHE A 7 33.06 3.26 -18.14
CA PHE A 7 32.84 2.81 -16.76
C PHE A 7 34.07 2.13 -16.15
N LYS A 8 34.85 1.43 -16.97
CA LYS A 8 36.11 0.83 -16.55
C LYS A 8 37.17 1.89 -16.23
N ASP A 9 37.34 2.88 -17.09
CA ASP A 9 38.43 3.86 -16.97
C ASP A 9 38.12 4.93 -15.90
N ILE A 10 36.86 5.35 -15.78
CA ILE A 10 36.45 6.43 -14.86
C ILE A 10 36.06 5.90 -13.48
N TYR A 11 35.31 4.80 -13.43
CA TYR A 11 34.75 4.27 -12.19
C TYR A 11 35.46 3.00 -11.71
N ASN A 12 36.50 2.54 -12.42
CA ASN A 12 37.22 1.29 -12.15
C ASN A 12 36.27 0.09 -11.98
N CYS A 13 35.13 0.12 -12.68
CA CYS A 13 34.06 -0.85 -12.58
C CYS A 13 34.07 -1.76 -13.80
N ASN A 14 34.25 -3.06 -13.59
CA ASN A 14 34.22 -4.05 -14.66
C ASN A 14 32.82 -4.66 -14.76
N LEU A 15 32.07 -4.27 -15.79
CA LEU A 15 30.73 -4.77 -16.07
C LEU A 15 30.78 -6.24 -16.49
N GLN A 16 29.97 -7.09 -15.85
CA GLN A 16 29.94 -8.53 -16.11
C GLN A 16 28.97 -8.88 -17.25
N TYR A 17 27.87 -8.16 -17.36
CA TYR A 17 26.78 -8.39 -18.30
C TYR A 17 26.81 -7.36 -19.44
N THR A 18 27.87 -7.38 -20.23
CA THR A 18 28.05 -6.48 -21.38
C THR A 18 27.03 -6.69 -22.52
N THR A 19 26.33 -7.83 -22.52
CA THR A 19 25.27 -8.16 -23.50
C THR A 19 23.91 -7.54 -23.15
N TRP A 20 23.75 -6.99 -21.95
CA TRP A 20 22.50 -6.39 -21.51
C TRP A 20 22.32 -4.97 -22.07
N PRO A 21 21.08 -4.56 -22.40
CA PRO A 21 20.83 -3.22 -22.89
C PRO A 21 21.11 -2.16 -21.80
N CYS A 22 21.58 -0.99 -22.23
CA CYS A 22 21.70 0.17 -21.34
C CYS A 22 20.36 0.87 -21.18
N LEU A 23 20.11 1.43 -20.00
CA LEU A 23 18.99 2.34 -19.75
C LEU A 23 19.35 3.72 -20.28
N GLN A 24 18.49 4.27 -21.13
CA GLN A 24 18.59 5.66 -21.56
C GLN A 24 17.83 6.55 -20.58
N SER A 25 18.53 7.51 -20.00
CA SER A 25 17.99 8.57 -19.16
C SER A 25 18.34 9.94 -19.76
N GLY A 26 17.64 10.99 -19.32
CA GLY A 26 17.86 12.36 -19.79
C GLY A 26 16.95 12.78 -20.96
N SER A 27 17.27 13.93 -21.55
CA SER A 27 16.53 14.51 -22.68
C SER A 27 17.02 13.96 -24.02
N ASP A 28 16.19 14.04 -25.05
CA ASP A 28 16.54 13.61 -26.41
C ASP A 28 17.83 14.28 -26.95
N TYR A 29 18.08 15.53 -26.55
CA TYR A 29 19.27 16.29 -26.95
C TYR A 29 20.56 15.90 -26.19
N ARG A 30 20.43 15.26 -25.02
CA ARG A 30 21.55 14.84 -24.16
C ARG A 30 21.22 13.51 -23.50
N PRO A 31 21.23 12.41 -24.27
CA PRO A 31 20.97 11.09 -23.74
C PRO A 31 22.12 10.65 -22.85
N VAL A 32 21.78 10.06 -21.71
CA VAL A 32 22.71 9.43 -20.77
C VAL A 32 22.44 7.93 -20.78
N TYR A 33 23.48 7.13 -21.01
CA TYR A 33 23.38 5.68 -21.05
C TYR A 33 23.92 5.09 -19.75
N LEU A 34 23.07 4.35 -19.04
CA LEU A 34 23.38 3.73 -17.76
C LEU A 34 23.30 2.21 -17.89
N PRO A 35 24.37 1.46 -17.59
CA PRO A 35 24.30 0.00 -17.56
C PRO A 35 23.34 -0.43 -16.45
N MET A 36 22.51 -1.46 -16.71
CA MET A 36 21.53 -1.94 -15.73
C MET A 36 22.18 -2.43 -14.42
N GLU A 37 23.40 -2.95 -14.49
CA GLU A 37 24.21 -3.35 -13.32
C GLU A 37 24.47 -2.21 -12.35
N ALA A 38 24.59 -0.98 -12.84
CA ALA A 38 24.86 0.19 -12.02
C ALA A 38 23.56 0.85 -11.48
N CYS A 39 22.39 0.35 -11.86
CA CYS A 39 21.11 0.97 -11.53
C CYS A 39 20.40 0.25 -10.39
N LYS A 40 19.99 1.00 -9.36
CA LYS A 40 19.15 0.51 -8.25
C LYS A 40 17.78 1.18 -8.30
N LEU A 41 16.72 0.41 -8.05
CA LEU A 41 15.37 0.94 -7.86
C LEU A 41 15.31 1.77 -6.57
N VAL A 42 14.87 3.02 -6.69
CA VAL A 42 14.69 3.91 -5.53
C VAL A 42 13.39 3.55 -4.83
N GLU A 43 13.43 3.48 -3.50
CA GLU A 43 12.26 3.18 -2.66
C GLU A 43 11.24 4.32 -2.68
N GLY A 44 9.99 4.02 -2.32
CA GLY A 44 8.92 5.02 -2.23
C GLY A 44 8.30 5.45 -3.56
N GLN A 45 8.72 4.88 -4.70
CA GLN A 45 8.08 5.15 -5.98
C GLN A 45 6.70 4.48 -6.07
N ARG A 46 5.66 5.24 -6.44
CA ARG A 46 4.32 4.72 -6.67
C ARG A 46 4.21 4.05 -8.04
N TYR A 47 3.68 2.83 -8.08
CA TYR A 47 3.33 2.16 -9.34
C TYR A 47 2.00 2.71 -9.89
N SER A 48 2.03 3.28 -11.10
CA SER A 48 0.85 3.92 -11.72
C SER A 48 0.15 3.09 -12.80
N LYS A 49 0.77 2.01 -13.28
CA LYS A 49 0.21 1.17 -14.36
C LYS A 49 -0.81 0.17 -13.81
N LYS A 50 -1.64 -0.39 -14.70
CA LYS A 50 -2.59 -1.46 -14.34
C LYS A 50 -1.83 -2.74 -13.96
N LEU A 51 -2.19 -3.31 -12.83
CA LEU A 51 -1.60 -4.54 -12.30
C LEU A 51 -2.20 -5.78 -12.95
N ASN A 52 -1.42 -6.87 -12.98
CA ASN A 52 -1.89 -8.18 -13.42
C ASN A 52 -2.85 -8.80 -12.37
N TYR A 53 -3.78 -9.67 -12.79
CA TYR A 53 -4.74 -10.35 -11.92
C TYR A 53 -4.07 -11.03 -10.71
N LYS A 54 -2.95 -11.71 -10.91
CA LYS A 54 -2.18 -12.33 -9.82
C LYS A 54 -1.67 -11.29 -8.80
N GLN A 55 -1.16 -10.16 -9.28
CA GLN A 55 -0.67 -9.07 -8.42
C GLN A 55 -1.81 -8.40 -7.66
N VAL A 56 -2.94 -8.13 -8.33
CA VAL A 56 -4.14 -7.58 -7.70
C VAL A 56 -4.66 -8.52 -6.61
N THR A 57 -4.73 -9.82 -6.90
CA THR A 57 -5.19 -10.83 -5.93
C THR A 57 -4.28 -10.90 -4.71
N ASN A 58 -2.96 -10.81 -4.90
CA ASN A 58 -1.99 -10.79 -3.80
C ASN A 58 -2.15 -9.53 -2.94
N ILE A 59 -2.34 -8.37 -3.56
CA ILE A 59 -2.60 -7.12 -2.83
C ILE A 59 -3.92 -7.22 -2.05
N LEU A 60 -4.99 -7.71 -2.66
CA LEU A 60 -6.27 -7.89 -1.97
C LEU A 60 -6.13 -8.83 -0.79
N ARG A 61 -5.48 -9.98 -0.96
CA ARG A 61 -5.20 -10.92 0.15
C ARG A 61 -4.37 -10.28 1.26
N ALA A 62 -3.38 -9.45 0.92
CA ALA A 62 -2.52 -8.80 1.91
C ALA A 62 -3.22 -7.62 2.63
N THR A 63 -4.11 -6.91 1.95
CA THR A 63 -4.77 -5.69 2.48
C THR A 63 -6.11 -5.96 3.16
N CYS A 64 -6.81 -7.04 2.78
CA CYS A 64 -8.08 -7.41 3.38
C CYS A 64 -7.88 -7.97 4.80
N GLN A 65 -8.04 -7.11 5.80
CA GLN A 65 -8.04 -7.47 7.22
C GLN A 65 -9.48 -7.56 7.77
N ARG A 66 -9.71 -8.39 8.78
CA ARG A 66 -10.99 -8.44 9.50
C ARG A 66 -11.23 -7.10 10.22
N PRO A 67 -12.48 -6.62 10.36
CA PRO A 67 -12.78 -5.32 10.97
C PRO A 67 -12.12 -5.10 12.34
N GLN A 68 -12.18 -6.11 13.22
CA GLN A 68 -11.56 -6.04 14.56
C GLN A 68 -10.03 -5.88 14.50
N GLN A 69 -9.35 -6.56 13.58
CA GLN A 69 -7.89 -6.45 13.40
C GLN A 69 -7.51 -5.09 12.80
N ARG A 70 -8.34 -4.57 11.90
CA ARG A 70 -8.16 -3.26 11.31
C ARG A 70 -8.33 -2.14 12.34
N GLU A 71 -9.27 -2.28 13.26
CA GLU A 71 -9.46 -1.33 14.36
C GLU A 71 -8.22 -1.26 15.26
N GLN A 72 -7.71 -2.43 15.68
CA GLN A 72 -6.48 -2.52 16.49
C GLN A 72 -5.28 -1.90 15.76
N SER A 73 -5.08 -2.21 14.47
CA SER A 73 -3.95 -1.66 13.70
C SER A 73 -4.04 -0.14 13.48
N ILE A 74 -5.25 0.42 13.42
CA ILE A 74 -5.45 1.88 13.37
C ILE A 74 -5.07 2.53 14.70
N HIS A 75 -5.46 1.95 15.84
CA HIS A 75 -5.09 2.47 17.17
C HIS A 75 -3.59 2.39 17.46
N GLU A 76 -2.93 1.37 16.95
CA GLU A 76 -1.49 1.17 17.10
C GLU A 76 -0.66 2.04 16.14
N ALA A 77 -1.26 2.49 15.02
CA ALA A 77 -0.56 3.24 14.01
C ALA A 77 0.02 4.55 14.59
N PRO A 78 1.35 4.78 14.49
CA PRO A 78 2.00 5.98 15.03
C PRO A 78 1.48 7.26 14.39
N VAL A 79 1.00 7.16 13.14
CA VAL A 79 0.34 8.23 12.42
C VAL A 79 -0.95 8.68 13.13
N PHE A 80 -1.80 7.74 13.58
CA PHE A 80 -3.01 8.07 14.33
C PHE A 80 -2.67 8.73 15.68
N ARG A 81 -1.67 8.20 16.38
CA ARG A 81 -1.17 8.79 17.64
C ARG A 81 -0.68 10.23 17.45
N CYS A 82 0.05 10.52 16.38
CA CYS A 82 0.54 11.86 16.08
C CYS A 82 -0.57 12.82 15.63
N TYR A 83 -1.55 12.37 14.84
CA TYR A 83 -2.72 13.20 14.48
C TYR A 83 -3.57 13.54 15.71
N PHE A 84 -3.80 12.57 16.60
CA PHE A 84 -4.58 12.80 17.82
C PHE A 84 -3.84 13.74 18.79
N ALA A 85 -2.53 13.53 18.99
CA ALA A 85 -1.72 14.37 19.88
C ALA A 85 -1.53 15.81 19.37
N ARG A 86 -1.45 16.02 18.04
CA ARG A 86 -1.22 17.36 17.46
C ARG A 86 -2.50 18.19 17.33
N GLN A 87 -3.67 17.56 17.25
CA GLN A 87 -4.95 18.25 17.06
C GLN A 87 -5.71 18.51 18.38
N PHE A 88 -5.37 17.81 19.47
CA PHE A 88 -6.06 17.91 20.77
C PHE A 88 -5.15 18.36 21.92
N HIS A 89 -4.29 19.37 21.72
CA HIS A 89 -3.69 20.08 22.87
C HIS A 89 -4.61 21.17 23.45
N GLU A 90 -5.78 21.42 22.86
CA GLU A 90 -6.71 22.42 23.39
C GLU A 90 -8.14 22.16 22.92
N TRP A 91 -8.91 21.36 23.68
CA TRP A 91 -10.31 20.95 23.45
C TRP A 91 -10.50 19.60 22.75
N VAL A 92 -10.86 18.58 23.52
CA VAL A 92 -12.25 18.09 23.56
C VAL A 92 -12.52 17.46 24.94
N PRO A 93 -13.50 17.98 25.71
CA PRO A 93 -14.05 17.24 26.82
C PRO A 93 -14.94 16.10 26.28
N ALA A 94 -14.52 14.86 26.55
CA ALA A 94 -15.35 13.71 26.93
C ALA A 94 -16.79 13.55 26.34
N GLN A 95 -17.02 13.73 25.03
CA GLN A 95 -18.34 13.44 24.43
C GLN A 95 -18.37 12.37 23.33
N ILE A 96 -17.22 11.83 22.89
CA ILE A 96 -17.21 10.70 21.92
C ILE A 96 -17.45 9.33 22.60
N ALA A 97 -17.57 9.28 23.94
CA ALA A 97 -17.88 8.05 24.67
C ALA A 97 -19.40 7.69 24.71
N ARG A 98 -20.30 8.50 24.11
CA ARG A 98 -21.77 8.29 24.25
C ARG A 98 -22.45 7.43 23.18
N VAL A 99 -21.74 6.91 22.18
CA VAL A 99 -22.35 5.93 21.25
C VAL A 99 -22.14 4.47 21.70
N PHE A 100 -21.37 4.22 22.77
CA PHE A 100 -21.09 2.87 23.27
C PHE A 100 -21.83 2.46 24.56
N SER A 101 -22.80 3.24 25.04
CA SER A 101 -23.58 2.92 26.26
C SER A 101 -25.09 2.91 26.03
N ALA A 102 -25.55 2.36 24.90
CA ALA A 102 -26.98 2.13 24.66
C ALA A 102 -27.26 0.79 23.97
N THR A 103 -26.73 -0.30 24.54
CA THR A 103 -27.46 -1.58 24.61
C THR A 103 -27.15 -2.18 25.98
N SER A 104 -27.89 -1.72 26.99
CA SER A 104 -28.02 -2.40 28.26
C SER A 104 -28.48 -3.84 28.03
N MET A 105 -27.87 -4.74 28.78
CA MET A 105 -28.32 -6.11 29.05
C MET A 105 -29.86 -6.23 29.02
N SER A 106 -30.37 -7.03 28.10
CA SER A 106 -31.49 -7.93 28.38
C SER A 106 -31.00 -9.35 28.13
N SER A 107 -30.65 -10.01 29.22
CA SER A 107 -30.48 -11.45 29.27
C SER A 107 -31.84 -12.12 29.03
N THR A 108 -32.06 -12.60 27.81
CA THR A 108 -33.00 -13.70 27.56
C THR A 108 -32.40 -14.63 26.52
N SER A 109 -31.97 -15.80 27.01
CA SER A 109 -31.77 -17.07 26.31
C SER A 109 -32.20 -17.14 24.84
N CYS A 110 -31.24 -17.32 23.93
CA CYS A 110 -31.46 -18.02 22.67
C CYS A 110 -30.32 -19.03 22.45
N ASN A 111 -30.58 -20.25 22.92
CA ASN A 111 -29.95 -21.48 22.44
C ASN A 111 -30.09 -21.57 20.92
N ASN A 112 -29.10 -22.21 20.27
CA ASN A 112 -29.11 -22.86 18.95
C ASN A 112 -29.89 -22.18 17.81
N MET A 113 -29.23 -22.01 16.65
CA MET A 113 -29.73 -22.45 15.33
C MET A 113 -28.72 -22.02 14.24
N ASP A 114 -27.99 -23.02 13.76
CA ASP A 114 -27.59 -23.28 12.38
C ASP A 114 -27.25 -22.08 11.47
N GLY A 115 -25.94 -21.90 11.26
CA GLY A 115 -25.38 -20.98 10.28
C GLY A 115 -25.61 -21.44 8.84
N HIS A 116 -26.69 -20.96 8.22
CA HIS A 116 -26.77 -20.80 6.77
C HIS A 116 -26.17 -19.44 6.38
N TYR A 117 -24.93 -19.45 5.89
CA TYR A 117 -24.31 -18.31 5.24
C TYR A 117 -24.98 -18.08 3.87
N PHE A 118 -25.92 -17.14 3.79
CA PHE A 118 -26.38 -16.60 2.51
C PHE A 118 -25.40 -15.51 2.04
N PHE A 119 -24.61 -15.83 1.00
CA PHE A 119 -23.90 -14.84 0.20
C PHE A 119 -24.94 -14.08 -0.65
N GLY A 120 -25.38 -12.91 -0.16
CA GLY A 120 -26.21 -11.99 -0.93
C GLY A 120 -25.38 -11.28 -1.99
N SER A 121 -25.48 -11.75 -3.24
CA SER A 121 -25.09 -11.00 -4.44
C SER A 121 -25.90 -9.71 -4.50
N SER A 122 -25.29 -8.56 -4.22
CA SER A 122 -25.89 -7.25 -4.51
C SER A 122 -25.33 -6.70 -5.82
N ASP A 123 -26.16 -6.74 -6.85
CA ASP A 123 -26.04 -5.98 -8.08
C ASP A 123 -25.61 -4.53 -7.81
N ARG A 124 -24.53 -4.08 -8.45
CA ARG A 124 -24.13 -2.67 -8.48
C ARG A 124 -24.72 -2.02 -9.73
N PRO A 125 -25.55 -0.96 -9.62
CA PRO A 125 -25.97 -0.21 -10.79
C PRO A 125 -24.78 0.60 -11.35
N LEU A 126 -24.55 0.48 -12.66
CA LEU A 126 -23.59 1.28 -13.42
C LEU A 126 -23.92 2.77 -13.32
N ARG A 127 -23.05 3.55 -12.68
CA ARG A 127 -23.06 5.01 -12.76
C ARG A 127 -22.32 5.42 -14.03
N ARG A 128 -23.07 5.81 -15.07
CA ARG A 128 -22.53 6.43 -16.29
C ARG A 128 -21.86 7.77 -15.94
N ARG A 129 -20.63 7.95 -16.40
CA ARG A 129 -20.06 9.22 -16.82
C ARG A 129 -19.59 9.04 -18.25
#